data_AF-A0A552V686-F1
#
_entry.id   AF-A0A552V686-F1
#
_cell.length_a   1.000
_cell.length_b   1.000
_cell.length_c   1.000
_cell.angle_alpha   90.00
_cell.angle_beta   90.00
_cell.angle_gamma   90.00
#
_symmetry.space_group_name_H-M   'P 1'
#
loop_
_entity.id
_entity.type
_entity.pdbx_description
1 polymer ?
#
loop_
_entity_poly.entity_id
_entity_poly.type
_entity_poly.pdbx_seq_one_letter_code
_entity_poly.pdbx_strand_id
1 'polypeptide(L)' 'METTQLYIFKTDIGKLCANCEVHKALDNHTGIQQWSIDSEDVDCVLRVSTTSLTAGAIIILINSLGHKCQEL' A
#
# COMPACT_ATOMS: atom_id res chain seq x y z
N MET A 1 -9.34 -7.77 -21.39
CA MET A 1 -9.55 -6.60 -20.51
C MET A 1 -8.81 -6.92 -19.23
N GLU A 2 -7.77 -6.18 -18.88
CA GLU A 2 -7.11 -6.38 -17.59
C GLU A 2 -7.95 -5.69 -16.51
N THR A 3 -8.43 -6.44 -15.54
CA THR A 3 -9.25 -5.91 -14.44
C THR A 3 -8.29 -5.46 -13.34
N THR A 4 -8.04 -4.16 -13.25
CA THR A 4 -7.26 -3.59 -12.14
C THR A 4 -8.15 -3.53 -10.90
N GLN A 5 -7.71 -4.23 -9.85
CA GLN A 5 -8.33 -4.21 -8.55
C GLN A 5 -7.73 -3.06 -7.74
N LEU A 6 -8.60 -2.21 -7.17
CA LEU A 6 -8.21 -1.17 -6.22
C LEU A 6 -8.49 -1.68 -4.82
N TYR A 7 -7.46 -1.69 -3.99
CA TYR A 7 -7.56 -1.96 -2.56
C TYR A 7 -7.28 -0.69 -1.76
N ILE A 8 -8.00 -0.53 -0.67
CA ILE A 8 -7.88 0.60 0.24
C ILE A 8 -7.60 0.05 1.63
N PHE A 9 -6.53 0.52 2.24
CA PHE A 9 -6.08 0.08 3.55
C PHE A 9 -5.97 1.27 4.48
N LYS A 10 -6.36 1.06 5.73
CA LYS A 10 -5.97 1.90 6.84
C LYS A 10 -4.57 1.49 7.30
N THR A 11 -3.66 2.46 7.43
CA THR A 11 -2.29 2.20 7.86
C THR A 11 -1.86 3.16 8.97
N ASP A 12 -0.74 2.88 9.63
CA ASP A 12 -0.07 3.85 10.50
C ASP A 12 1.07 4.60 9.79
N ILE A 13 1.14 4.47 8.46
CA ILE A 13 2.17 5.09 7.65
C ILE A 13 1.78 6.56 7.44
N GLY A 14 2.42 7.44 8.21
CA GLY A 14 2.24 8.89 8.06
C GLY A 14 2.96 9.45 6.84
N LYS A 15 3.65 10.58 7.03
CA LYS A 15 4.38 11.25 5.95
C LYS A 15 5.51 10.35 5.41
N LEU A 16 5.29 9.73 4.26
CA LEU A 16 6.31 8.89 3.60
C LEU A 16 7.47 9.75 3.12
N CYS A 17 8.67 9.35 3.50
CA CYS A 17 9.89 9.83 2.87
C CYS A 17 10.16 9.02 1.60
N ALA A 18 10.65 9.65 0.53
CA ALA A 18 10.99 8.94 -0.72
C ALA A 18 12.01 7.81 -0.52
N ASN A 19 12.78 7.86 0.57
CA ASN A 19 13.80 6.87 0.90
C ASN A 19 13.31 5.79 1.90
N CYS A 20 12.04 5.85 2.32
CA CYS A 20 11.46 4.94 3.30
C CYS A 20 11.26 3.55 2.67
N GLU A 21 11.42 2.50 3.48
CA GLU A 21 11.36 1.12 2.98
C GLU A 21 9.99 0.77 2.39
N VAL A 22 8.90 1.26 2.98
CA VAL A 22 7.53 1.13 2.43
C VAL A 22 7.41 1.72 1.04
N HIS A 23 7.92 2.94 0.82
CA HIS A 23 7.88 3.58 -0.49
C HIS A 23 8.64 2.73 -1.51
N LYS A 24 9.85 2.28 -1.17
CA LYS A 24 10.66 1.43 -2.06
C LYS A 24 10.01 0.09 -2.32
N ALA A 25 9.43 -0.53 -1.31
CA ALA A 25 8.78 -1.82 -1.42
C ALA A 25 7.58 -1.75 -2.36
N LEU A 26 6.74 -0.72 -2.23
CA LEU A 26 5.58 -0.52 -3.08
C LEU A 26 5.96 -0.13 -4.51
N ASP A 27 6.95 0.76 -4.66
CA ASP A 27 7.41 1.27 -5.96
C ASP A 27 8.17 0.22 -6.80
N ASN A 28 8.95 -0.65 -6.15
CA ASN A 28 9.67 -1.74 -6.84
C ASN A 28 8.82 -3.01 -7.00
N HIS A 29 7.59 -3.06 -6.49
CA HIS A 29 6.77 -4.26 -6.56
C HIS A 29 6.14 -4.42 -7.95
N THR A 30 6.60 -5.40 -8.72
CA THR A 30 6.11 -5.65 -10.11
C THR A 30 4.61 -5.95 -10.19
N GLY A 31 4.02 -6.48 -9.12
CA GLY A 31 2.57 -6.69 -9.01
C GLY A 31 1.74 -5.43 -8.70
N ILE A 32 2.35 -4.32 -8.30
CA ILE A 32 1.65 -3.07 -8.00
C ILE A 32 1.71 -2.18 -9.24
N GLN A 33 0.54 -1.82 -9.77
CA GLN A 33 0.44 -0.93 -10.92
C GLN A 33 0.55 0.53 -10.49
N GLN A 34 -0.11 0.88 -9.39
CA GLN A 34 -0.11 2.22 -8.85
C GLN A 34 -0.42 2.16 -7.36
N TRP A 35 0.16 3.06 -6.58
CA TRP A 35 -0.20 3.23 -5.18
C TRP A 35 -0.18 4.71 -4.80
N SER A 36 -0.90 5.07 -3.74
CA SER A 36 -0.88 6.41 -3.16
C SER A 36 -1.16 6.31 -1.67
N ILE A 37 -0.54 7.19 -0.88
CA ILE A 37 -0.87 7.32 0.53
C ILE A 37 -1.49 8.68 0.80
N ASP A 38 -2.54 8.68 1.61
CA ASP A 38 -3.21 9.86 2.09
C ASP A 38 -2.83 10.08 3.55
N SER A 39 -1.72 10.79 3.77
CA SER A 39 -1.23 11.12 5.12
C SER A 39 -1.89 12.38 5.70
N GLU A 40 -2.75 13.06 4.94
CA GLU A 40 -3.54 14.19 5.42
C GLU A 40 -4.83 13.73 6.13
N ASP A 41 -5.25 12.50 5.85
CA ASP A 41 -6.31 11.84 6.59
C ASP A 41 -5.82 11.31 7.94
N VAL A 42 -6.67 11.43 8.97
CA VAL A 42 -6.34 10.98 10.34
C VAL A 42 -6.02 9.48 10.39
N ASP A 43 -6.56 8.74 9.44
CA ASP A 43 -6.45 7.29 9.34
C ASP A 43 -5.33 6.80 8.40
N CYS A 44 -4.52 7.70 7.81
CA CYS A 44 -3.36 7.37 6.96
C CYS A 44 -3.68 6.28 5.93
N VAL A 45 -4.47 6.65 4.91
CA VAL A 45 -5.08 5.69 3.98
C VAL A 45 -4.14 5.34 2.83
N LEU A 46 -3.80 4.07 2.69
CA LEU A 46 -3.03 3.53 1.57
C LEU A 46 -3.97 2.97 0.49
N ARG A 47 -3.87 3.49 -0.73
CA ARG A 47 -4.60 2.98 -1.91
C ARG A 47 -3.62 2.27 -2.82
N VAL A 48 -3.94 1.03 -3.22
CA VAL A 48 -3.09 0.20 -4.09
C VAL A 48 -3.93 -0.38 -5.23
N SER A 49 -3.51 -0.12 -6.45
CA SER A 49 -4.05 -0.66 -7.69
C SER A 49 -3.14 -1.79 -8.18
N THR A 50 -3.72 -2.97 -8.43
CA THR A 50 -3.00 -4.17 -8.84
C THR A 50 -3.88 -5.06 -9.71
N THR A 51 -3.29 -5.85 -10.59
CA THR A 51 -4.00 -6.85 -11.40
C THR A 51 -3.75 -8.29 -10.94
N SER A 52 -2.77 -8.51 -10.06
CA SER A 52 -2.28 -9.85 -9.68
C SER A 52 -2.20 -10.08 -8.18
N LEU A 53 -2.14 -9.01 -7.37
CA LEU A 53 -2.04 -9.12 -5.92
C LEU A 53 -3.40 -9.16 -5.24
N THR A 54 -3.42 -9.82 -4.09
CA THR A 54 -4.56 -9.82 -3.18
C THR A 54 -4.30 -8.84 -2.04
N ALA A 55 -5.37 -8.39 -1.40
CA ALA A 55 -5.29 -7.53 -0.22
C ALA A 55 -4.38 -8.11 0.87
N GLY A 56 -4.51 -9.42 1.14
CA GLY A 56 -3.69 -10.11 2.13
C GLY A 56 -2.19 -10.05 1.83
N ALA A 57 -1.79 -10.14 0.56
CA ALA A 57 -0.38 -10.02 0.18
C ALA A 57 0.18 -8.62 0.48
N ILE A 58 -0.62 -7.58 0.20
CA ILE A 58 -0.26 -6.19 0.48
C ILE A 58 -0.19 -5.95 2.00
N ILE A 59 -1.15 -6.47 2.77
CA ILE A 59 -1.14 -6.36 4.23
C ILE A 59 0.11 -7.02 4.83
N ILE A 60 0.47 -8.23 4.38
CA ILE A 60 1.68 -8.93 4.85
C ILE A 60 2.92 -8.13 4.50
N LEU A 61 3.01 -7.58 3.29
CA LEU A 61 4.12 -6.73 2.87
C LEU A 61 4.29 -5.54 3.82
N ILE A 62 3.23 -4.77 4.07
CA ILE A 62 3.31 -3.59 4.94
C ILE A 62 3.63 -3.97 6.39
N ASN A 63 2.99 -5.03 6.92
CA ASN A 63 3.28 -5.55 8.26
C ASN A 63 4.74 -6.02 8.40
N SER A 64 5.32 -6.60 7.35
CA SER A 64 6.73 -7.04 7.36
C SER A 64 7.72 -5.87 7.45
N LEU A 65 7.30 -4.67 7.04
CA LEU A 65 8.07 -3.43 7.10
C LEU A 65 7.90 -2.70 8.44
N GLY A 66 7.20 -3.30 9.41
CA GLY A 66 6.99 -2.76 10.75
C GLY A 66 5.81 -1.81 10.89
N HIS A 67 4.96 -1.71 9.87
CA HIS A 67 3.79 -0.83 9.83
C HIS A 67 2.49 -1.61 9.96
N LYS A 68 1.49 -1.05 10.64
CA LYS A 68 0.18 -1.68 10.71
C LYS A 68 -0.59 -1.44 9.42
N CYS A 69 -1.13 -2.50 8.83
CA CYS A 69 -2.00 -2.43 7.66
C CYS A 69 -3.27 -3.25 7.87
N GLN A 70 -4.42 -2.65 7.60
CA GLN A 70 -5.73 -3.28 7.69
C GLN A 70 -6.60 -2.85 6.51
N GLU A 71 -7.26 -3.79 5.86
CA GLU A 71 -8.22 -3.51 4.78
C GLU A 71 -9.49 -2.84 5.31
N LEU A 72 -10.05 -1.90 4.53
CA LEU A 72 -11.31 -1.18 4.79
C LEU A 72 -12.48 -1.74 3.98
#